data_AF-A0A0A8UWD5-F1
#
_entry.id   AF-A0A0A8UWD5-F1
#
_cell.length_a   1.000
_cell.length_b   1.000
_cell.length_c   1.000
_cell.angle_alpha   90.00
_cell.angle_beta   90.00
_cell.angle_gamma   90.00
#
_symmetry.space_group_name_H-M   'P 1'
#
loop_
_entity.id
_entity.type
_entity.pdbx_description
1 polymer ?
#
loop_
_entity_poly.entity_id
_entity_poly.type
_entity_poly.pdbx_seq_one_letter_code
_entity_poly.pdbx_strand_id
1 'polypeptide(L)'
;MQKLKMQTLDITDDNIEKIAAIFPNCITETKKNGGVVRAIDFDQLKQELSKSPIVDGIQERYQLNWPGKHEALILANIPTSKTLRPCREESVDFDNTKNLFIEGDNLDALKLLQASYISKIKMIYIDPPYNTGKDFVYVDNFSLKEKEYCLNSGQVNEIGSRMILNTETNGRFHSDWLSMMYPRLKLARNLLRDDGVIFISIDDNEVNNLKSLCDEIFGNENFINQISVKSKPTAGASGGGEDIRLKKNIEYLLCYCKSKLQFEKFNDVFEKKNLFSYIKEYQEEEKSWKYTRILLSLGEKEFFSEIYDGAGKPIKIYKHDDVQIATISDLSKKEGLPEEDIYIKYFDKIFRDTNAQSSIRERVINATDRNNTF
;
A
#
# COMPACT_ATOMS: atom_id res chain seq x y z
N MET A 1 8.96 17.82 43.23
CA MET A 1 8.96 18.32 41.84
C MET A 1 9.66 17.31 40.95
N GLN A 2 8.93 16.49 40.20
CA GLN A 2 9.53 15.69 39.13
C GLN A 2 10.00 16.66 38.04
N LYS A 3 11.31 16.66 37.73
CA LYS A 3 11.84 17.39 36.57
C LYS A 3 11.19 16.79 35.32
N LEU A 4 10.34 17.54 34.63
CA LEU A 4 9.84 17.17 33.30
C LEU A 4 11.03 16.97 32.37
N LYS A 5 11.23 15.74 31.88
CA LYS A 5 12.22 15.47 30.83
C LYS A 5 11.70 16.12 29.54
N MET A 6 12.35 17.19 29.10
CA MET A 6 12.01 17.96 27.89
C MET A 6 12.50 17.29 26.59
N GLN A 7 12.60 15.96 26.58
CA GLN A 7 13.06 15.17 25.44
C GLN A 7 12.01 14.10 25.13
N THR A 8 11.82 13.78 23.86
CA THR A 8 10.99 12.63 23.46
C THR A 8 11.55 11.35 24.07
N LEU A 9 10.68 10.35 24.31
CA LEU A 9 11.10 9.05 24.81
C LEU A 9 12.17 8.42 23.90
N ASP A 10 13.25 7.91 24.49
CA ASP A 10 14.24 7.14 23.75
C ASP A 10 13.65 5.75 23.48
N ILE A 11 13.47 5.44 22.20
CA ILE A 11 12.92 4.15 21.76
C ILE A 11 13.85 3.00 22.17
N THR A 12 15.16 3.28 22.28
CA THR A 12 16.16 2.30 22.71
C THR A 12 15.92 1.90 24.16
N ASP A 13 15.71 2.88 25.05
CA ASP A 13 15.45 2.64 26.46
C ASP A 13 14.12 1.90 26.68
N ASP A 14 13.05 2.26 25.93
CA ASP A 14 11.76 1.55 26.00
C ASP A 14 11.86 0.10 25.52
N ASN A 15 12.66 -0.16 24.47
CA ASN A 15 12.92 -1.53 24.02
C ASN A 15 13.75 -2.31 25.05
N ILE A 16 14.74 -1.67 25.68
CA ILE A 16 15.52 -2.28 26.77
C ILE A 16 14.59 -2.61 27.95
N GLU A 17 13.64 -1.74 28.30
CA GLU A 17 12.66 -1.99 29.36
C GLU A 17 11.69 -3.14 29.02
N LYS A 18 11.21 -3.23 27.78
CA LYS A 18 10.37 -4.36 27.33
C LYS A 18 11.12 -5.68 27.36
N ILE A 19 12.38 -5.69 26.89
CA ILE A 19 13.23 -6.87 26.95
C ILE A 19 13.54 -7.21 28.41
N ALA A 20 13.79 -6.22 29.26
CA ALA A 20 13.99 -6.41 30.71
C ALA A 20 12.77 -7.02 31.40
N ALA A 21 11.56 -6.66 30.99
CA ALA A 21 10.32 -7.22 31.54
C ALA A 21 10.12 -8.69 31.17
N ILE A 22 10.56 -9.10 29.98
CA ILE A 22 10.42 -10.48 29.49
C ILE A 22 11.60 -11.36 29.91
N PHE A 23 12.81 -10.81 29.87
CA PHE A 23 14.09 -11.49 30.13
C PHE A 23 14.93 -10.69 31.14
N PRO A 24 14.55 -10.66 32.43
CA PRO A 24 15.23 -9.86 33.45
C PRO A 24 16.69 -10.26 33.65
N ASN A 25 17.03 -11.52 33.38
CA ASN A 25 18.39 -12.05 33.51
C ASN A 25 19.36 -11.51 32.45
N CYS A 26 18.87 -10.96 31.35
CA CYS A 26 19.70 -10.51 30.22
C CYS A 26 20.13 -9.04 30.32
N ILE A 27 19.99 -8.41 31.49
CA ILE A 27 20.32 -6.99 31.68
C ILE A 27 21.66 -6.89 32.41
N THR A 28 22.59 -6.15 31.85
CA THR A 28 23.89 -5.84 32.45
C THR A 28 24.05 -4.34 32.63
N GLU A 29 24.90 -3.93 33.57
CA GLU A 29 25.20 -2.53 33.82
C GLU A 29 26.54 -2.16 33.17
N THR A 30 26.53 -1.20 32.25
CA THR A 30 27.76 -0.68 31.62
C THR A 30 28.02 0.76 32.06
N LYS A 31 29.30 1.08 32.31
CA LYS A 31 29.71 2.44 32.67
C LYS A 31 30.02 3.24 31.40
N LYS A 32 29.23 4.28 31.14
CA LYS A 32 29.53 5.29 30.12
C LYS A 32 29.46 6.67 30.76
N ASN A 33 30.54 7.45 30.69
CA ASN A 33 30.66 8.81 31.24
C ASN A 33 30.21 8.99 32.70
N GLY A 34 30.66 8.13 33.61
CA GLY A 34 30.40 8.29 35.05
C GLY A 34 28.98 7.98 35.53
N GLY A 35 28.07 7.61 34.63
CA GLY A 35 26.74 7.07 34.95
C GLY A 35 26.65 5.58 34.66
N VAL A 36 25.85 4.87 35.46
CA VAL A 36 25.49 3.47 35.23
C VAL A 36 24.34 3.45 34.22
N VAL A 37 24.56 2.87 33.04
CA VAL A 37 23.53 2.70 32.01
C VAL A 37 23.21 1.22 31.88
N ARG A 38 21.91 0.89 31.91
CA ARG A 38 21.44 -0.48 31.69
C ARG A 38 21.67 -0.84 30.22
N ALA A 39 22.38 -1.93 29.99
CA ALA A 39 22.65 -2.52 28.69
C ALA A 39 22.08 -3.94 28.65
N ILE A 40 21.91 -4.49 27.46
CA ILE A 40 21.48 -5.88 27.28
C ILE A 40 22.72 -6.73 27.09
N ASP A 41 22.81 -7.83 27.84
CA ASP A 41 23.72 -8.92 27.54
C ASP A 41 23.19 -9.68 26.33
N PHE A 42 23.77 -9.40 25.17
CA PHE A 42 23.37 -10.03 23.91
C PHE A 42 23.68 -11.53 23.88
N ASP A 43 24.64 -12.02 24.66
CA ASP A 43 24.99 -13.43 24.66
C ASP A 43 23.99 -14.23 25.51
N GLN A 44 23.58 -13.68 26.64
CA GLN A 44 22.52 -14.28 27.46
C GLN A 44 21.15 -14.20 26.78
N LEU A 45 20.84 -13.08 26.11
CA LEU A 45 19.61 -12.94 25.33
C LEU A 45 19.56 -13.92 24.16
N LYS A 46 20.70 -14.13 23.47
CA LYS A 46 20.80 -15.17 22.44
C LYS A 46 20.52 -16.54 23.02
N GLN A 47 21.10 -16.91 24.17
CA GLN A 47 20.90 -18.22 24.77
C GLN A 47 19.43 -18.50 25.14
N GLU A 48 18.74 -17.53 25.74
CA GLU A 48 17.32 -17.66 26.11
C GLU A 48 16.39 -17.76 24.88
N LEU A 49 16.72 -17.07 23.80
CA LEU A 49 15.95 -17.10 22.55
C LEU A 49 16.29 -18.28 21.62
N SER A 50 17.36 -19.02 21.91
CA SER A 50 17.87 -20.11 21.08
C SER A 50 17.29 -21.47 21.50
N LYS A 51 16.34 -22.01 20.73
CA LYS A 51 15.93 -23.43 20.87
C LYS A 51 16.92 -24.43 20.23
N SER A 52 17.95 -23.95 19.54
CA SER A 52 18.97 -24.73 18.81
C SER A 52 20.25 -23.90 18.72
N PRO A 53 21.47 -24.49 18.70
CA PRO A 53 22.71 -23.71 18.63
C PRO A 53 22.73 -22.90 17.33
N ILE A 54 22.56 -21.58 17.46
CA ILE A 54 22.87 -20.65 16.38
C ILE A 54 24.38 -20.74 16.21
N VAL A 55 24.82 -21.38 15.13
CA VAL A 55 26.24 -21.42 14.75
C VAL A 55 26.69 -19.97 14.55
N ASP A 56 27.61 -19.52 15.40
CA ASP A 56 28.26 -18.21 15.25
C ASP A 56 28.95 -18.16 13.88
N GLY A 57 28.33 -17.39 12.98
CA GLY A 57 28.77 -17.19 11.61
C GLY A 57 27.87 -16.17 10.93
N ILE A 58 28.37 -15.56 9.86
CA ILE A 58 27.54 -14.78 8.94
C ILE A 58 26.63 -15.80 8.25
N GLN A 59 25.46 -16.07 8.83
CA GLN A 59 24.43 -16.77 8.08
C GLN A 59 24.12 -15.91 6.85
N GLU A 60 24.23 -16.48 5.65
CA GLU A 60 23.84 -15.86 4.39
C GLU A 60 22.31 -15.68 4.37
N ARG A 61 21.83 -14.73 5.18
CA ARG A 61 20.45 -14.28 5.18
C ARG A 61 20.35 -13.15 4.17
N TYR A 62 19.28 -13.17 3.37
CA TYR A 62 18.98 -12.05 2.49
C TYR A 62 18.81 -10.79 3.34
N GLN A 63 19.67 -9.80 3.11
CA GLN A 63 19.64 -8.51 3.79
C GLN A 63 20.01 -7.41 2.80
N LEU A 64 19.22 -6.33 2.80
CA LEU A 64 19.58 -5.10 2.10
C LEU A 64 20.67 -4.38 2.90
N ASN A 65 21.84 -4.15 2.32
CA ASN A 65 22.94 -3.43 2.96
C ASN A 65 23.39 -2.25 2.10
N TRP A 66 23.64 -1.10 2.74
CA TRP A 66 24.15 0.10 2.09
C TRP A 66 25.03 0.92 3.05
N PRO A 67 26.01 1.69 2.52
CA PRO A 67 26.76 2.65 3.32
C PRO A 67 25.84 3.66 4.01
N GLY A 68 25.94 3.81 5.33
CA GLY A 68 25.10 4.73 6.11
C GLY A 68 23.89 4.09 6.80
N LYS A 69 23.60 2.80 6.53
CA LYS A 69 22.48 2.07 7.18
C LYS A 69 22.50 2.12 8.71
N HIS A 70 23.69 1.90 9.30
CA HIS A 70 23.84 1.91 10.75
C HIS A 70 23.54 3.28 11.36
N GLU A 71 23.96 4.36 10.68
CA GLU A 71 23.70 5.73 11.09
C GLU A 71 22.20 6.06 10.98
N ALA A 72 21.55 5.67 9.87
CA ALA A 72 20.12 5.79 9.68
C ALA A 72 19.30 5.09 10.78
N LEU A 73 19.77 3.93 11.26
CA LEU A 73 19.15 3.23 12.40
C LEU A 73 19.27 4.03 13.71
N ILE A 74 20.47 4.56 14.00
CA ILE A 74 20.70 5.39 15.18
C ILE A 74 19.80 6.62 15.14
N LEU A 75 19.68 7.27 13.98
CA LEU A 75 18.88 8.48 13.82
C LEU A 75 17.39 8.29 14.08
N ALA A 76 16.86 7.13 13.70
CA ALA A 76 15.48 6.77 14.01
C ALA A 76 15.25 6.66 15.53
N ASN A 77 16.28 6.26 16.28
CA ASN A 77 16.20 6.04 17.72
C ASN A 77 16.57 7.29 18.55
N ILE A 78 17.36 8.22 17.99
CA ILE A 78 17.77 9.44 18.71
C ILE A 78 16.53 10.26 19.11
N PRO A 79 16.38 10.64 20.40
CA PRO A 79 15.31 11.51 20.84
C PRO A 79 15.51 12.94 20.32
N THR A 80 14.42 13.63 20.02
CA THR A 80 14.42 15.02 19.57
C THR A 80 14.11 15.95 20.75
N SER A 81 14.84 17.06 20.83
CA SER A 81 14.65 18.14 21.82
C SER A 81 13.80 19.31 21.31
N LYS A 82 13.36 19.26 20.04
CA LYS A 82 12.45 20.24 19.44
C LYS A 82 11.07 20.16 20.09
N THR A 83 10.30 21.25 20.00
CA THR A 83 8.94 21.33 20.53
C THR A 83 8.00 21.91 19.49
N LEU A 84 6.71 21.55 19.57
CA LEU A 84 5.68 22.12 18.71
C LEU A 84 5.21 23.45 19.27
N ARG A 85 5.22 24.49 18.43
CA ARG A 85 4.70 25.83 18.77
C ARG A 85 3.39 26.05 18.00
N PRO A 86 2.27 26.34 18.67
CA PRO A 86 1.02 26.65 17.97
C PRO A 86 1.10 28.06 17.34
N CYS A 87 0.78 28.15 16.05
CA CYS A 87 0.65 29.41 15.32
C CYS A 87 -0.83 29.74 15.10
N ARG A 88 -1.42 30.52 16.01
CA ARG A 88 -2.86 30.86 15.95
C ARG A 88 -3.21 31.78 14.78
N GLU A 89 -2.28 32.66 14.39
CA GLU A 89 -2.50 33.68 13.35
C GLU A 89 -2.71 33.07 11.96
N GLU A 90 -2.06 31.95 11.67
CA GLU A 90 -2.16 31.23 10.39
C GLU A 90 -3.21 30.11 10.42
N SER A 91 -3.76 29.81 11.60
CA SER A 91 -4.68 28.70 11.77
C SER A 91 -6.10 29.13 11.41
N VAL A 92 -6.72 28.35 10.52
CA VAL A 92 -8.15 28.43 10.25
C VAL A 92 -8.89 27.60 11.30
N ASP A 93 -9.71 28.26 12.12
CA ASP A 93 -10.56 27.64 13.15
C ASP A 93 -9.77 26.80 14.17
N PHE A 94 -8.82 27.45 14.84
CA PHE A 94 -7.88 26.82 15.78
C PHE A 94 -8.55 25.99 16.88
N ASP A 95 -9.69 26.44 17.41
CA ASP A 95 -10.32 25.81 18.57
C ASP A 95 -11.19 24.59 18.22
N ASN A 96 -11.71 24.48 16.98
CA ASN A 96 -12.60 23.39 16.59
C ASN A 96 -12.02 22.43 15.53
N THR A 97 -10.94 22.82 14.85
CA THR A 97 -10.35 21.99 13.81
C THR A 97 -9.82 20.67 14.37
N LYS A 98 -10.09 19.57 13.65
CA LYS A 98 -9.51 18.24 13.92
C LYS A 98 -8.27 17.98 13.06
N ASN A 99 -7.89 18.94 12.22
CA ASN A 99 -6.78 18.83 11.28
C ASN A 99 -5.55 19.53 11.83
N LEU A 100 -4.38 18.96 11.59
CA LEU A 100 -3.10 19.48 12.06
C LEU A 100 -2.17 19.68 10.86
N PHE A 101 -1.55 20.85 10.79
CA PHE A 101 -0.45 21.15 9.89
C PHE A 101 0.80 21.41 10.73
N ILE A 102 1.91 20.75 10.39
CA ILE A 102 3.19 20.89 11.09
C ILE A 102 4.23 21.32 10.07
N GLU A 103 4.87 22.45 10.32
CA GLU A 103 6.00 22.94 9.53
C GLU A 103 7.33 22.50 10.17
N GLY A 104 8.23 21.93 9.36
CA GLY A 104 9.56 21.51 9.78
C GLY A 104 10.07 20.26 9.07
N ASP A 105 11.20 19.72 9.54
CA ASP A 105 11.68 18.41 9.07
C ASP A 105 10.70 17.32 9.52
N ASN A 106 10.24 16.53 8.56
CA ASN A 106 9.32 15.44 8.79
C ASN A 106 9.90 14.38 9.75
N LEU A 107 11.22 14.18 9.82
CA LEU A 107 11.82 13.25 10.76
C LEU A 107 11.57 13.67 12.21
N ASP A 108 11.77 14.96 12.51
CA ASP A 108 11.50 15.51 13.84
C ASP A 108 10.01 15.57 14.15
N ALA A 109 9.18 15.93 13.17
CA ALA A 109 7.73 15.93 13.33
C ALA A 109 7.21 14.53 13.66
N LEU A 110 7.67 13.50 12.95
CA LEU A 110 7.32 12.10 13.21
C LEU A 110 7.74 11.65 14.62
N LYS A 111 8.92 12.06 15.09
CA LYS A 111 9.38 11.77 16.47
C LYS A 111 8.48 12.41 17.53
N LEU A 112 8.09 13.67 17.32
CA LEU A 112 7.18 14.37 18.23
C LEU A 112 5.79 13.75 18.25
N LEU A 113 5.30 13.30 17.09
CA LEU A 113 4.00 12.64 16.97
C LEU A 113 3.96 11.27 17.67
N GLN A 114 5.09 10.56 17.84
CA GLN A 114 5.13 9.26 18.54
C GLN A 114 4.47 9.33 19.92
N ALA A 115 4.70 10.39 20.68
CA ALA A 115 4.20 10.51 22.05
C ALA A 115 2.66 10.50 22.12
N SER A 116 1.97 11.01 21.10
CA SER A 116 0.50 11.18 21.10
C SER A 116 -0.23 10.22 20.16
N TYR A 117 0.42 9.81 19.06
CA TYR A 117 -0.21 9.13 17.93
C TYR A 117 0.32 7.72 17.65
N ILE A 118 1.10 7.13 18.56
CA ILE A 118 1.53 5.74 18.43
C ILE A 118 0.34 4.79 18.22
N SER A 119 0.41 3.95 17.19
CA SER A 119 -0.65 3.02 16.79
C SER A 119 -2.05 3.62 16.56
N LYS A 120 -2.17 4.91 16.23
CA LYS A 120 -3.48 5.58 16.01
C LYS A 120 -3.79 5.91 14.55
N ILE A 121 -2.78 5.94 13.68
CA ILE A 121 -2.96 6.39 12.29
C ILE A 121 -3.52 5.25 11.43
N LYS A 122 -4.65 5.47 10.75
CA LYS A 122 -5.28 4.47 9.88
C LYS A 122 -4.65 4.41 8.49
N MET A 123 -4.27 5.54 7.93
CA MET A 123 -3.70 5.64 6.59
C MET A 123 -2.58 6.66 6.57
N ILE A 124 -1.47 6.30 5.94
CA ILE A 124 -0.39 7.21 5.59
C ILE A 124 -0.29 7.26 4.07
N TYR A 125 -0.20 8.45 3.51
CA TYR A 125 0.16 8.67 2.11
C TYR A 125 1.38 9.59 2.07
N ILE A 126 2.39 9.21 1.29
CA ILE A 126 3.58 10.02 1.09
C ILE A 126 3.99 10.01 -0.39
N ASP A 127 4.51 11.16 -0.82
CA ASP A 127 5.08 11.39 -2.14
C ASP A 127 6.54 11.86 -1.96
N PRO A 128 7.47 10.93 -1.67
CA PRO A 128 8.88 11.26 -1.46
C PRO A 128 9.55 11.71 -2.77
N PRO A 129 10.69 12.42 -2.72
CA PRO A 129 11.44 12.77 -3.93
C PRO A 129 11.88 11.51 -4.68
N TYR A 130 11.65 11.43 -5.99
CA TYR A 130 11.90 10.25 -6.83
C TYR A 130 13.37 10.00 -7.20
N ASN A 131 14.29 10.79 -6.64
CA ASN A 131 15.73 10.70 -6.90
C ASN A 131 16.07 10.66 -8.41
N THR A 132 15.63 11.67 -9.16
CA THR A 132 15.82 11.80 -10.63
C THR A 132 17.16 12.46 -11.02
N GLY A 133 18.03 12.73 -10.04
CA GLY A 133 19.32 13.40 -10.25
C GLY A 133 19.28 14.91 -10.47
N LYS A 134 18.09 15.51 -10.64
CA LYS A 134 17.92 16.97 -10.87
C LYS A 134 17.42 17.74 -9.65
N ASP A 135 16.72 17.07 -8.74
CA ASP A 135 15.93 17.73 -7.69
C ASP A 135 16.37 17.38 -6.26
N PHE A 136 17.40 16.54 -6.09
CA PHE A 136 17.78 16.03 -4.77
C PHE A 136 18.92 16.84 -4.14
N VAL A 137 18.56 17.73 -3.22
CA VAL A 137 19.46 18.38 -2.27
C VAL A 137 18.90 18.13 -0.87
N TYR A 138 19.32 17.05 -0.21
CA TYR A 138 19.00 16.83 1.19
C TYR A 138 20.26 16.97 2.04
N VAL A 139 20.24 17.94 2.95
CA VAL A 139 21.31 18.20 3.92
C VAL A 139 20.87 17.59 5.24
N ASP A 140 21.07 16.28 5.41
CA ASP A 140 21.15 15.78 6.77
C ASP A 140 22.51 16.22 7.34
N ASN A 141 22.45 17.08 8.35
CA ASN A 141 23.62 17.78 8.86
C ASN A 141 24.45 16.83 9.73
N PHE A 142 25.24 15.94 9.12
CA PHE A 142 26.07 14.99 9.84
C PHE A 142 27.46 15.53 10.19
N SER A 143 27.83 15.23 11.42
CA SER A 143 29.05 15.62 12.10
C SER A 143 30.30 14.87 11.60
N LEU A 144 31.32 15.68 11.32
CA LEU A 144 32.77 15.45 11.37
C LEU A 144 33.44 14.48 10.38
N LYS A 145 32.99 13.23 10.17
CA LYS A 145 33.70 12.31 9.25
C LYS A 145 33.45 12.61 7.77
N GLU A 146 32.25 13.09 7.41
CA GLU A 146 31.97 13.54 6.04
C GLU A 146 32.73 14.80 5.66
N LYS A 147 32.93 15.74 6.61
CA LYS A 147 33.66 16.98 6.33
C LYS A 147 35.09 16.71 5.88
N GLU A 148 35.76 15.74 6.50
CA GLU A 148 37.14 15.38 6.21
C GLU A 148 37.31 14.75 4.81
N TYR A 149 36.35 13.93 4.38
CA TYR A 149 36.31 13.41 3.00
C TYR A 149 35.94 14.51 1.99
N CYS A 150 34.99 15.38 2.32
CA CYS A 150 34.53 16.45 1.43
C CYS A 150 35.54 17.55 1.22
N LEU A 151 36.35 17.85 2.25
CA LEU A 151 37.52 18.72 2.14
C LEU A 151 38.55 18.10 1.19
N ASN A 152 38.81 16.79 1.33
CA ASN A 152 39.78 16.09 0.48
C ASN A 152 39.32 15.90 -0.98
N SER A 153 38.02 15.87 -1.25
CA SER A 153 37.46 15.75 -2.60
C SER A 153 37.13 17.10 -3.26
N GLY A 154 37.41 18.24 -2.61
CA GLY A 154 37.12 19.58 -3.14
C GLY A 154 35.63 19.95 -3.19
N GLN A 155 34.80 19.31 -2.35
CA GLN A 155 33.33 19.36 -2.41
C GLN A 155 32.69 20.41 -1.48
N VAL A 156 33.46 21.33 -0.88
CA VAL A 156 32.96 22.38 0.02
C VAL A 156 33.70 23.70 -0.23
N ASN A 157 32.98 24.83 -0.25
CA ASN A 157 33.60 26.16 -0.19
C ASN A 157 33.98 26.52 1.28
N GLU A 158 34.83 27.54 1.46
CA GLU A 158 35.36 28.01 2.76
C GLU A 158 34.29 28.33 3.84
N ILE A 159 33.02 28.43 3.46
CA ILE A 159 31.87 28.75 4.34
C ILE A 159 31.07 27.48 4.73
N GLY A 160 31.53 26.28 4.36
CA GLY A 160 30.97 25.02 4.85
C GLY A 160 29.64 24.60 4.21
N SER A 161 29.22 25.26 3.13
CA SER A 161 28.05 24.86 2.33
C SER A 161 28.47 23.92 1.19
N ARG A 162 27.97 22.68 1.18
CA ARG A 162 28.08 21.75 0.02
C ARG A 162 27.21 22.31 -1.11
N MET A 163 27.78 22.49 -2.30
CA MET A 163 27.11 23.10 -3.46
C MET A 163 27.01 22.11 -4.64
N ILE A 164 26.51 20.88 -4.43
CA ILE A 164 26.27 19.96 -5.57
C ILE A 164 24.96 19.17 -5.38
N LEU A 165 24.18 19.13 -6.47
CA LEU A 165 23.09 18.20 -6.76
C LEU A 165 23.55 16.75 -6.56
N ASN A 166 22.71 15.86 -6.01
CA ASN A 166 23.00 14.43 -6.02
C ASN A 166 22.96 13.94 -7.49
N THR A 167 24.09 13.94 -8.18
CA THR A 167 24.17 13.52 -9.59
C THR A 167 24.15 12.00 -9.70
N GLU A 168 23.51 11.46 -10.74
CA GLU A 168 23.41 9.99 -10.98
C GLU A 168 24.77 9.27 -11.03
N THR A 169 25.86 9.99 -11.31
CA THR A 169 27.24 9.47 -11.33
C THR A 169 27.84 9.24 -9.93
N ASN A 170 27.17 9.67 -8.86
CA ASN A 170 27.63 9.46 -7.50
C ASN A 170 27.42 7.99 -7.09
N GLY A 171 28.49 7.31 -6.68
CA GLY A 171 28.40 5.91 -6.20
C GLY A 171 27.53 5.73 -4.95
N ARG A 172 27.17 6.82 -4.25
CA ARG A 172 26.24 6.81 -3.10
C ARG A 172 24.83 7.28 -3.42
N PHE A 173 24.51 7.54 -4.69
CA PHE A 173 23.24 8.12 -5.13
C PHE A 173 22.00 7.46 -4.49
N HIS A 174 21.91 6.13 -4.55
CA HIS A 174 20.83 5.36 -3.92
C HIS A 174 20.99 5.21 -2.40
N SER A 175 22.23 5.19 -1.90
CA SER A 175 22.54 5.01 -0.47
C SER A 175 22.10 6.21 0.35
N ASP A 176 22.28 7.42 -0.19
CA ASP A 176 21.89 8.66 0.47
C ASP A 176 20.35 8.75 0.57
N TRP A 177 19.64 8.40 -0.51
CA TRP A 177 18.18 8.34 -0.52
C TRP A 177 17.61 7.30 0.46
N LEU A 178 18.20 6.09 0.49
CA LEU A 178 17.83 5.05 1.44
C LEU A 178 18.08 5.50 2.89
N SER A 179 19.19 6.17 3.16
CA SER A 179 19.54 6.68 4.50
C SER A 179 18.55 7.77 4.97
N MET A 180 18.04 8.58 4.04
CA MET A 180 16.98 9.55 4.32
C MET A 180 15.63 8.86 4.59
N MET A 181 15.22 7.90 3.75
CA MET A 181 13.89 7.27 3.84
C MET A 181 13.74 6.30 5.00
N TYR A 182 14.79 5.54 5.33
CA TYR A 182 14.74 4.50 6.36
C TYR A 182 14.22 4.97 7.73
N PRO A 183 14.78 6.02 8.37
CA PRO A 183 14.32 6.45 9.70
C PRO A 183 12.88 6.96 9.66
N ARG A 184 12.47 7.62 8.56
CA ARG A 184 11.12 8.17 8.38
C ARG A 184 10.08 7.06 8.26
N LEU A 185 10.33 6.05 7.43
CA LEU A 185 9.44 4.90 7.28
C LEU A 185 9.35 4.05 8.55
N LYS A 186 10.47 3.88 9.27
CA LYS A 186 10.49 3.17 10.55
C LYS A 186 9.60 3.87 11.59
N LEU A 187 9.67 5.19 11.68
CA LEU A 187 8.80 5.96 12.58
C LEU A 187 7.33 5.94 12.10
N ALA A 188 7.09 6.05 10.79
CA ALA A 188 5.75 5.96 10.22
C ALA A 188 5.06 4.62 10.57
N ARG A 189 5.80 3.51 10.52
CA ARG A 189 5.31 2.18 10.95
C ARG A 189 4.82 2.16 12.41
N ASN A 190 5.50 2.87 13.31
CA ASN A 190 5.11 2.92 14.72
C ASN A 190 3.82 3.72 14.94
N LEU A 191 3.56 4.74 14.11
CA LEU A 191 2.35 5.55 14.19
C LEU A 191 1.11 4.82 13.63
N LEU A 192 1.30 3.89 12.69
CA LEU A 192 0.20 3.13 12.09
C LEU A 192 -0.49 2.23 13.11
N ARG A 193 -1.83 2.22 13.06
CA ARG A 193 -2.67 1.23 13.72
C ARG A 193 -2.45 -0.16 13.10
N ASP A 194 -2.81 -1.22 13.80
CA ASP A 194 -2.51 -2.60 13.36
C ASP A 194 -3.23 -3.00 12.06
N ASP A 195 -4.41 -2.44 11.81
CA ASP A 195 -5.16 -2.51 10.55
C ASP A 195 -4.87 -1.31 9.62
N GLY A 196 -3.80 -0.57 9.89
CA GLY A 196 -3.39 0.62 9.15
C GLY A 196 -2.62 0.30 7.87
N VAL A 197 -2.67 1.22 6.91
CA VAL A 197 -2.01 1.09 5.61
C VAL A 197 -1.15 2.30 5.28
N ILE A 198 -0.08 2.06 4.52
CA ILE A 198 0.76 3.10 3.95
C ILE A 198 0.78 2.98 2.42
N PHE A 199 0.66 4.13 1.77
CA PHE A 199 0.77 4.32 0.34
C PHE A 199 1.95 5.23 0.04
N ILE A 200 2.83 4.80 -0.86
CA ILE A 200 4.05 5.54 -1.21
C ILE A 200 4.11 5.67 -2.73
N SER A 201 4.02 6.91 -3.22
CA SER A 201 4.24 7.22 -4.64
C SER A 201 5.74 7.13 -4.96
N ILE A 202 6.08 6.54 -6.11
CA ILE A 202 7.46 6.41 -6.56
C ILE A 202 7.54 6.22 -8.08
N ASP A 203 8.68 6.53 -8.69
CA ASP A 203 8.96 6.23 -10.10
C ASP A 203 9.85 4.98 -10.27
N ASP A 204 10.25 4.70 -11.52
CA ASP A 204 11.10 3.56 -11.86
C ASP A 204 12.51 3.60 -11.21
N ASN A 205 12.99 4.74 -10.72
CA ASN A 205 14.39 4.87 -10.29
C ASN A 205 14.62 4.19 -8.93
N GLU A 206 13.67 4.36 -7.99
CA GLU A 206 13.81 3.89 -6.61
C GLU A 206 12.76 2.85 -6.19
N VAL A 207 11.83 2.46 -7.06
CA VAL A 207 10.76 1.49 -6.72
C VAL A 207 11.29 0.18 -6.12
N ASN A 208 12.37 -0.37 -6.66
CA ASN A 208 12.95 -1.63 -6.18
C ASN A 208 13.64 -1.47 -4.81
N ASN A 209 14.37 -0.36 -4.64
CA ASN A 209 15.06 -0.04 -3.40
C ASN A 209 14.05 0.25 -2.29
N LEU A 210 13.02 1.05 -2.58
CA LEU A 210 11.93 1.34 -1.68
C LEU A 210 11.14 0.08 -1.30
N LYS A 211 10.87 -0.81 -2.26
CA LYS A 211 10.21 -2.09 -1.97
C LYS A 211 11.05 -2.91 -1.00
N SER A 212 12.35 -3.07 -1.27
CA SER A 212 13.27 -3.81 -0.40
C SER A 212 13.36 -3.20 1.00
N LEU A 213 13.34 -1.86 1.07
CA LEU A 213 13.32 -1.11 2.33
C LEU A 213 12.02 -1.36 3.12
N CYS A 214 10.87 -1.33 2.44
CA CYS A 214 9.59 -1.60 3.05
C CYS A 214 9.45 -3.07 3.49
N ASP A 215 9.98 -4.01 2.71
CA ASP A 215 10.03 -5.42 3.07
C ASP A 215 10.83 -5.64 4.36
N GLU A 216 11.92 -4.89 4.58
CA GLU A 216 12.69 -4.93 5.82
C GLU A 216 11.94 -4.29 7.01
N ILE A 217 11.26 -3.17 6.81
CA ILE A 217 10.61 -2.41 7.89
C ILE A 217 9.25 -3.01 8.28
N PHE A 218 8.40 -3.29 7.29
CA PHE A 218 7.04 -3.78 7.48
C PHE A 218 6.96 -5.31 7.44
N GLY A 219 7.92 -5.99 6.83
CA GLY A 219 7.86 -7.41 6.56
C GLY A 219 7.24 -7.69 5.19
N ASN A 220 7.86 -8.59 4.42
CA ASN A 220 7.40 -8.99 3.08
C ASN A 220 5.96 -9.56 3.11
N GLU A 221 5.60 -10.28 4.17
CA GLU A 221 4.25 -10.82 4.38
C GLU A 221 3.16 -9.75 4.42
N ASN A 222 3.50 -8.51 4.80
CA ASN A 222 2.58 -7.38 4.93
C ASN A 222 2.49 -6.52 3.66
N PHE A 223 3.14 -6.93 2.58
CA PHE A 223 2.96 -6.35 1.25
C PHE A 223 1.55 -6.65 0.73
N ILE A 224 0.83 -5.60 0.29
CA ILE A 224 -0.51 -5.75 -0.28
C ILE A 224 -0.45 -5.75 -1.80
N ASN A 225 0.04 -4.67 -2.41
CA ASN A 225 0.06 -4.52 -3.85
C ASN A 225 1.01 -3.41 -4.32
N GLN A 226 1.39 -3.47 -5.61
CA GLN A 226 2.05 -2.41 -6.34
C GLN A 226 1.11 -1.96 -7.47
N ILE A 227 0.61 -0.73 -7.37
CA ILE A 227 -0.35 -0.18 -8.32
C ILE A 227 0.41 0.66 -9.34
N SER A 228 0.20 0.36 -10.62
CA SER A 228 0.73 1.17 -11.73
C SER A 228 -0.23 2.33 -12.03
N VAL A 229 0.25 3.56 -11.83
CA VAL A 229 -0.49 4.79 -12.09
C VAL A 229 -0.09 5.33 -13.46
N LYS A 230 -1.08 5.53 -14.34
CA LYS A 230 -0.86 6.12 -15.66
C LYS A 230 -0.83 7.65 -15.54
N SER A 231 0.36 8.22 -15.36
CA SER A 231 0.53 9.66 -15.12
C SER A 231 0.55 10.49 -16.41
N LYS A 232 0.91 9.87 -17.56
CA LYS A 232 0.90 10.56 -18.87
C LYS A 232 -0.01 9.84 -19.87
N PRO A 233 -0.88 10.56 -20.60
CA PRO A 233 -1.57 9.97 -21.76
C PRO A 233 -0.52 9.57 -22.78
N THR A 234 -0.73 8.44 -23.46
CA THR A 234 0.14 7.98 -24.54
C THR A 234 0.14 9.05 -25.62
N ALA A 235 1.14 9.94 -25.62
CA ALA A 235 1.29 10.91 -26.70
C ALA A 235 1.46 10.12 -28.00
N GLY A 236 0.61 10.44 -28.99
CA GLY A 236 0.58 9.78 -30.29
C GLY A 236 1.95 9.75 -30.98
N ALA A 237 2.01 9.03 -32.09
CA ALA A 237 3.23 8.70 -32.84
C ALA A 237 4.10 9.91 -33.28
N SER A 238 3.64 11.14 -33.09
CA SER A 238 4.28 12.38 -33.49
C SER A 238 4.74 13.20 -32.28
N GLY A 239 5.81 12.77 -31.62
CA GLY A 239 6.50 13.62 -30.65
C GLY A 239 7.28 12.86 -29.59
N GLY A 240 8.61 12.90 -29.72
CA GLY A 240 9.54 12.74 -28.61
C GLY A 240 10.37 11.46 -28.65
N GLY A 241 11.55 11.56 -29.29
CA GLY A 241 12.76 10.77 -29.04
C GLY A 241 12.73 9.31 -29.50
N GLU A 242 13.49 9.00 -30.56
CA GLU A 242 14.10 7.68 -30.73
C GLU A 242 15.14 7.49 -29.60
N ASP A 243 14.65 7.19 -28.40
CA ASP A 243 15.48 6.66 -27.33
C ASP A 243 15.32 5.14 -27.33
N ILE A 244 16.34 4.40 -26.88
CA ILE A 244 16.28 2.92 -26.76
C ILE A 244 15.17 2.50 -25.79
N ARG A 245 14.69 3.44 -24.96
CA ARG A 245 13.71 3.23 -23.90
C ARG A 245 12.28 3.51 -24.38
N LEU A 246 11.36 2.67 -23.94
CA LEU A 246 9.93 2.93 -24.08
C LEU A 246 9.54 4.21 -23.33
N LYS A 247 8.50 4.91 -23.82
CA LYS A 247 7.98 6.13 -23.18
C LYS A 247 7.57 5.83 -21.73
N LYS A 248 8.21 6.49 -20.76
CA LYS A 248 7.85 6.43 -19.33
C LYS A 248 6.49 7.13 -19.12
N ASN A 249 5.42 6.35 -19.11
CA ASN A 249 4.04 6.82 -18.91
C ASN A 249 3.44 6.37 -17.57
N ILE A 250 4.19 5.56 -16.82
CA ILE A 250 3.72 4.87 -15.62
C ILE A 250 4.58 5.31 -14.44
N GLU A 251 3.91 5.58 -13.33
CA GLU A 251 4.49 5.69 -11.99
C GLU A 251 3.92 4.56 -11.12
N TYR A 252 4.48 4.35 -9.94
CA TYR A 252 4.04 3.29 -9.04
C TYR A 252 3.55 3.85 -7.72
N LEU A 253 2.58 3.15 -7.15
CA LEU A 253 2.10 3.36 -5.80
C LEU A 253 2.25 2.05 -5.03
N LEU A 254 3.18 2.03 -4.08
CA LEU A 254 3.40 0.87 -3.22
C LEU A 254 2.43 0.89 -2.04
N CYS A 255 1.81 -0.26 -1.75
CA CYS A 255 0.86 -0.42 -0.65
C CYS A 255 1.32 -1.50 0.33
N TYR A 256 1.51 -1.11 1.59
CA TYR A 256 1.83 -2.00 2.72
C TYR A 256 0.83 -1.83 3.85
N CYS A 257 0.57 -2.90 4.59
CA CYS A 257 -0.16 -2.86 5.85
C CYS A 257 0.80 -2.99 7.04
N LYS A 258 0.35 -2.64 8.25
CA LYS A 258 1.12 -2.91 9.47
C LYS A 258 1.06 -4.39 9.86
N SER A 259 -0.13 -4.99 9.82
CA SER A 259 -0.34 -6.42 10.07
C SER A 259 -1.41 -6.98 9.14
N LYS A 260 -1.02 -7.92 8.27
CA LYS A 260 -1.93 -8.59 7.34
C LYS A 260 -3.02 -9.41 8.04
N LEU A 261 -2.73 -9.92 9.24
CA LEU A 261 -3.69 -10.70 10.03
C LEU A 261 -4.88 -9.88 10.51
N GLN A 262 -4.67 -8.58 10.76
CA GLN A 262 -5.70 -7.67 11.25
C GLN A 262 -6.26 -6.76 10.14
N PHE A 263 -5.71 -6.85 8.94
CA PHE A 263 -6.12 -6.00 7.83
C PHE A 263 -7.37 -6.58 7.14
N GLU A 264 -8.46 -5.81 7.18
CA GLU A 264 -9.66 -6.11 6.39
C GLU A 264 -9.48 -5.73 4.92
N LYS A 265 -10.12 -6.48 4.02
CA LYS A 265 -10.11 -6.18 2.58
C LYS A 265 -10.57 -4.73 2.34
N PHE A 266 -9.94 -4.05 1.37
CA PHE A 266 -10.45 -2.77 0.90
C PHE A 266 -11.91 -2.89 0.42
N ASN A 267 -12.70 -1.84 0.68
CA ASN A 267 -14.05 -1.75 0.17
C ASN A 267 -14.04 -1.78 -1.35
N ASP A 268 -14.92 -2.59 -1.94
CA ASP A 268 -15.13 -2.60 -3.37
C ASP A 268 -15.72 -1.25 -3.81
N VAL A 269 -15.03 -0.57 -4.72
CA VAL A 269 -15.50 0.71 -5.28
C VAL A 269 -16.41 0.39 -6.45
N PHE A 270 -17.71 0.63 -6.27
CA PHE A 270 -18.69 0.48 -7.34
C PHE A 270 -18.93 1.84 -8.00
N GLU A 271 -18.58 1.94 -9.28
CA GLU A 271 -19.01 3.07 -10.10
C GLU A 271 -20.46 2.83 -10.54
N LYS A 272 -21.38 3.69 -10.10
CA LYS A 272 -22.77 3.64 -10.54
C LYS A 272 -22.87 4.30 -11.91
N LYS A 273 -23.09 3.50 -12.95
CA LYS A 273 -23.43 4.00 -14.29
C LYS A 273 -24.92 3.87 -14.54
N ASN A 274 -25.49 4.85 -15.24
CA ASN A 274 -26.87 4.74 -15.71
C ASN A 274 -26.94 3.62 -16.76
N LEU A 275 -27.89 2.71 -16.60
CA LEU A 275 -28.06 1.57 -17.49
C LEU A 275 -28.26 2.00 -18.95
N PHE A 276 -28.96 3.11 -19.20
CA PHE A 276 -29.23 3.59 -20.56
C PHE A 276 -28.01 4.20 -21.24
N SER A 277 -27.23 4.97 -20.50
CA SER A 277 -25.94 5.46 -20.99
C SER A 277 -25.06 4.30 -21.40
N TYR A 278 -25.03 3.24 -20.59
CA TYR A 278 -24.26 2.03 -20.87
C TYR A 278 -24.77 1.23 -22.08
N ILE A 279 -26.10 1.11 -22.25
CA ILE A 279 -26.70 0.46 -23.43
C ILE A 279 -26.37 1.25 -24.71
N LYS A 280 -26.43 2.59 -24.66
CA LYS A 280 -26.09 3.46 -25.79
C LYS A 280 -24.62 3.35 -26.17
N GLU A 281 -23.71 3.36 -25.18
CA GLU A 281 -22.28 3.12 -25.39
C GLU A 281 -22.05 1.78 -26.14
N TYR A 282 -22.76 0.72 -25.77
CA TYR A 282 -22.66 -0.58 -26.46
C TYR A 282 -23.14 -0.51 -27.91
N GLN A 283 -24.22 0.21 -28.18
CA GLN A 283 -24.73 0.40 -29.53
C GLN A 283 -23.77 1.24 -30.39
N GLU A 284 -23.18 2.29 -29.81
CA GLU A 284 -22.18 3.14 -30.46
C GLU A 284 -20.87 2.38 -30.77
N GLU A 285 -20.48 1.44 -29.91
CA GLU A 285 -19.32 0.55 -30.11
C GLU A 285 -19.62 -0.65 -31.04
N GLU A 286 -20.79 -0.69 -31.69
CA GLU A 286 -21.29 -1.82 -32.52
C GLU A 286 -21.29 -3.18 -31.78
N LYS A 287 -21.31 -3.16 -30.43
CA LYS A 287 -21.36 -4.37 -29.61
C LYS A 287 -22.81 -4.80 -29.41
N SER A 288 -23.08 -6.08 -29.61
CA SER A 288 -24.41 -6.64 -29.38
C SER A 288 -24.80 -6.58 -27.91
N TRP A 289 -25.86 -5.81 -27.61
CA TRP A 289 -26.50 -5.82 -26.30
C TRP A 289 -27.27 -7.13 -26.10
N LYS A 290 -27.01 -7.81 -24.97
CA LYS A 290 -27.45 -9.19 -24.75
C LYS A 290 -28.68 -9.34 -23.86
N TYR A 291 -29.06 -8.29 -23.14
CA TYR A 291 -30.16 -8.31 -22.16
C TYR A 291 -31.43 -7.71 -22.76
N THR A 292 -32.01 -8.41 -23.73
CA THR A 292 -33.17 -7.93 -24.51
C THR A 292 -34.47 -8.67 -24.21
N ARG A 293 -34.42 -9.71 -23.35
CA ARG A 293 -35.54 -10.62 -23.09
C ARG A 293 -35.99 -10.52 -21.64
N ILE A 294 -37.31 -10.56 -21.45
CA ILE A 294 -37.97 -10.54 -20.14
C ILE A 294 -38.71 -11.86 -19.95
N LEU A 295 -38.51 -12.47 -18.79
CA LEU A 295 -39.21 -13.67 -18.34
C LEU A 295 -40.49 -13.27 -17.60
N LEU A 296 -41.64 -13.43 -18.24
CA LEU A 296 -42.93 -13.04 -17.65
C LEU A 296 -43.49 -14.13 -16.73
N SER A 297 -43.36 -15.39 -17.14
CA SER A 297 -43.79 -16.55 -16.36
C SER A 297 -42.90 -17.76 -16.66
N LEU A 298 -42.59 -18.52 -15.61
CA LEU A 298 -41.83 -19.77 -15.67
C LEU A 298 -42.71 -21.00 -15.94
N GLY A 299 -44.03 -20.83 -16.06
CA GLY A 299 -44.96 -21.93 -16.35
C GLY A 299 -44.91 -23.04 -15.30
N GLU A 300 -45.08 -24.29 -15.75
CA GLU A 300 -45.04 -25.48 -14.89
C GLU A 300 -43.61 -26.00 -14.71
N LYS A 301 -43.30 -26.46 -13.50
CA LYS A 301 -41.94 -26.86 -13.11
C LYS A 301 -41.86 -28.36 -12.90
N GLU A 302 -41.11 -29.06 -13.76
CA GLU A 302 -40.84 -30.48 -13.65
C GLU A 302 -39.38 -30.74 -13.23
N PHE A 303 -39.15 -31.67 -12.29
CA PHE A 303 -37.80 -32.06 -11.91
C PHE A 303 -37.19 -32.96 -13.00
N PHE A 304 -36.01 -32.60 -13.48
CA PHE A 304 -35.33 -33.32 -14.56
C PHE A 304 -34.17 -34.18 -14.05
N SER A 305 -33.17 -33.56 -13.42
CA SER A 305 -31.98 -34.28 -12.94
C SER A 305 -31.23 -33.53 -11.86
N GLU A 306 -30.28 -34.20 -11.19
CA GLU A 306 -29.38 -33.61 -10.19
C GLU A 306 -27.94 -33.76 -10.66
N ILE A 307 -27.20 -32.66 -10.73
CA ILE A 307 -25.76 -32.62 -11.07
C ILE A 307 -24.98 -32.14 -9.84
N TYR A 308 -23.67 -32.38 -9.79
CA TYR A 308 -22.82 -31.90 -8.70
C TYR A 308 -21.89 -30.78 -9.18
N ASP A 309 -21.68 -29.76 -8.35
CA ASP A 309 -20.75 -28.66 -8.62
C ASP A 309 -19.27 -29.05 -8.41
N GLY A 310 -18.34 -28.13 -8.63
CA GLY A 310 -16.89 -28.38 -8.43
C GLY A 310 -16.50 -28.67 -6.98
N ALA A 311 -17.37 -28.34 -6.02
CA ALA A 311 -17.20 -28.55 -4.59
C ALA A 311 -18.06 -29.72 -4.04
N GLY A 312 -18.71 -30.51 -4.92
CA GLY A 312 -19.53 -31.67 -4.56
C GLY A 312 -20.94 -31.34 -4.05
N LYS A 313 -21.44 -30.11 -4.20
CA LYS A 313 -22.81 -29.75 -3.83
C LYS A 313 -23.80 -30.10 -4.95
N PRO A 314 -24.98 -30.65 -4.62
CA PRO A 314 -26.00 -30.97 -5.61
C PRO A 314 -26.68 -29.71 -6.16
N ILE A 315 -26.86 -29.68 -7.48
CA ILE A 315 -27.59 -28.70 -8.25
C ILE A 315 -28.74 -29.44 -8.93
N LYS A 316 -29.98 -29.03 -8.61
CA LYS A 316 -31.20 -29.61 -9.20
C LYS A 316 -31.56 -28.87 -10.48
N ILE A 317 -31.68 -29.61 -11.57
CA ILE A 317 -32.12 -29.13 -12.88
C ILE A 317 -33.62 -29.38 -12.99
N TYR A 318 -34.34 -28.34 -13.39
CA TYR A 318 -35.78 -28.39 -13.63
C TYR A 318 -36.07 -28.03 -15.08
N LYS A 319 -36.99 -28.76 -15.68
CA LYS A 319 -37.58 -28.42 -16.97
C LYS A 319 -38.81 -27.56 -16.70
N HIS A 320 -38.98 -26.51 -17.49
CA HIS A 320 -40.12 -25.61 -17.41
C HIS A 320 -40.90 -25.68 -18.71
N ASP A 321 -42.17 -26.07 -18.64
CA ASP A 321 -43.10 -26.09 -19.77
C ASP A 321 -44.02 -24.84 -19.73
N ASP A 322 -44.44 -24.35 -20.89
CA ASP A 322 -45.23 -23.11 -21.06
C ASP A 322 -44.57 -21.81 -20.56
N VAL A 323 -43.25 -21.68 -20.75
CA VAL A 323 -42.50 -20.46 -20.40
C VAL A 323 -42.93 -19.27 -21.28
N GLN A 324 -43.36 -18.17 -20.65
CA GLN A 324 -43.71 -16.94 -21.34
C GLN A 324 -42.53 -15.97 -21.34
N ILE A 325 -41.96 -15.74 -22.52
CA ILE A 325 -40.85 -14.82 -22.73
C ILE A 325 -41.30 -13.75 -23.72
N ALA A 326 -41.01 -12.49 -23.40
CA ALA A 326 -41.26 -11.36 -24.29
C ALA A 326 -39.96 -10.57 -24.52
N THR A 327 -39.87 -9.90 -25.66
CA THR A 327 -38.77 -8.96 -25.90
C THR A 327 -39.11 -7.59 -25.32
N ILE A 328 -38.10 -6.82 -24.95
CA ILE A 328 -38.27 -5.47 -24.41
C ILE A 328 -38.97 -4.55 -25.43
N SER A 329 -38.65 -4.69 -26.72
CA SER A 329 -39.27 -3.91 -27.80
C SER A 329 -40.76 -4.23 -27.97
N ASP A 330 -41.14 -5.51 -27.86
CA ASP A 330 -42.55 -5.91 -27.95
C ASP A 330 -43.36 -5.41 -26.75
N LEU A 331 -42.78 -5.46 -25.55
CA LEU A 331 -43.40 -4.91 -24.33
C LEU A 331 -43.51 -3.38 -24.39
N SER A 332 -42.54 -2.69 -25.01
CA SER A 332 -42.59 -1.23 -25.24
C SER A 332 -43.75 -0.84 -26.11
N LYS A 333 -43.96 -1.56 -27.22
CA LYS A 333 -45.11 -1.32 -28.10
C LYS A 333 -46.43 -1.67 -27.42
N LYS A 334 -46.48 -2.72 -26.61
CA LYS A 334 -47.70 -3.19 -25.94
C LYS A 334 -48.15 -2.29 -24.79
N GLU A 335 -47.20 -1.79 -23.99
CA GLU A 335 -47.50 -0.94 -22.83
C GLU A 335 -47.44 0.56 -23.15
N GLY A 336 -46.93 0.94 -24.34
CA GLY A 336 -46.81 2.35 -24.74
C GLY A 336 -45.77 3.13 -23.92
N LEU A 337 -44.86 2.42 -23.25
CA LEU A 337 -43.80 2.99 -22.42
C LEU A 337 -42.48 3.03 -23.20
N PRO A 338 -41.61 4.03 -22.96
CA PRO A 338 -40.27 4.02 -23.51
C PRO A 338 -39.53 2.76 -23.01
N GLU A 339 -38.58 2.27 -23.80
CA GLU A 339 -37.77 1.12 -23.40
C GLU A 339 -37.11 1.37 -22.03
N GLU A 340 -36.81 2.64 -21.71
CA GLU A 340 -36.26 3.07 -20.43
C GLU A 340 -37.05 2.61 -19.21
N ASP A 341 -38.35 2.86 -19.23
CA ASP A 341 -39.24 2.52 -18.13
C ASP A 341 -39.47 1.02 -18.02
N ILE A 342 -39.33 0.28 -19.12
CA ILE A 342 -39.51 -1.19 -19.14
C ILE A 342 -38.31 -1.88 -18.52
N TYR A 343 -37.09 -1.42 -18.80
CA TYR A 343 -35.90 -1.95 -18.13
C TYR A 343 -35.97 -1.72 -16.62
N ILE A 344 -36.49 -0.57 -16.18
CA ILE A 344 -36.66 -0.27 -14.75
C ILE A 344 -37.77 -1.13 -14.13
N LYS A 345 -38.92 -1.24 -14.82
CA LYS A 345 -40.10 -1.98 -14.34
C LYS A 345 -39.88 -3.48 -14.24
N TYR A 346 -39.12 -4.07 -15.15
CA TYR A 346 -38.89 -5.51 -15.24
C TYR A 346 -37.43 -5.90 -14.94
N PHE A 347 -36.68 -5.07 -14.23
CA PHE A 347 -35.25 -5.26 -13.97
C PHE A 347 -34.90 -6.64 -13.39
N ASP A 348 -35.74 -7.14 -12.48
CA ASP A 348 -35.61 -8.44 -11.81
C ASP A 348 -35.91 -9.64 -12.72
N LYS A 349 -36.53 -9.41 -13.88
CA LYS A 349 -37.00 -10.45 -14.82
C LYS A 349 -36.25 -10.46 -16.14
N ILE A 350 -35.31 -9.55 -16.33
CA ILE A 350 -34.48 -9.50 -17.53
C ILE A 350 -33.43 -10.61 -17.46
N PHE A 351 -33.31 -11.37 -18.54
CA PHE A 351 -32.36 -12.48 -18.60
C PHE A 351 -31.79 -12.64 -20.01
N ARG A 352 -30.80 -13.52 -20.13
CA ARG A 352 -30.17 -13.91 -21.38
C ARG A 352 -30.41 -15.40 -21.60
N ASP A 353 -30.75 -15.77 -22.83
CA ASP A 353 -30.98 -17.15 -23.27
C ASP A 353 -29.69 -17.96 -23.45
N THR A 354 -28.58 -17.30 -23.78
CA THR A 354 -27.32 -18.01 -24.08
C THR A 354 -26.40 -18.26 -22.88
N ASN A 355 -26.00 -19.53 -22.76
CA ASN A 355 -24.90 -20.16 -22.03
C ASN A 355 -24.80 -19.88 -20.53
N ALA A 356 -25.08 -20.93 -19.75
CA ALA A 356 -24.69 -21.03 -18.35
C ALA A 356 -23.21 -20.67 -18.15
N GLN A 357 -22.86 -20.25 -16.93
CA GLN A 357 -21.49 -19.95 -16.54
C GLN A 357 -20.54 -21.07 -16.98
N SER A 358 -19.38 -20.71 -17.55
CA SER A 358 -18.44 -21.65 -18.19
C SER A 358 -18.07 -22.85 -17.31
N SER A 359 -18.01 -22.66 -15.99
CA SER A 359 -17.70 -23.71 -15.00
C SER A 359 -18.76 -24.81 -14.87
N ILE A 360 -20.02 -24.52 -15.19
CA ILE A 360 -21.18 -25.42 -15.01
C ILE A 360 -21.76 -25.84 -16.37
N ARG A 361 -21.47 -25.07 -17.43
CA ARG A 361 -22.02 -25.23 -18.77
C ARG A 361 -21.88 -26.65 -19.32
N GLU A 362 -20.67 -27.21 -19.34
CA GLU A 362 -20.44 -28.56 -19.87
C GLU A 362 -21.20 -29.63 -19.07
N ARG A 363 -21.29 -29.47 -17.75
CA ARG A 363 -22.00 -30.42 -16.87
C ARG A 363 -23.50 -30.39 -17.10
N VAL A 364 -24.07 -29.20 -17.29
CA VAL A 364 -25.49 -29.04 -17.61
C VAL A 364 -25.78 -29.59 -19.00
N ILE A 365 -24.98 -29.23 -20.02
CA ILE A 365 -25.14 -29.75 -21.39
C ILE A 365 -25.05 -31.28 -21.40
N ASN A 366 -24.04 -31.87 -20.77
CA ASN A 366 -23.90 -33.34 -20.71
C ASN A 366 -25.06 -34.02 -19.96
N ALA A 367 -25.69 -33.34 -19.01
CA ALA A 367 -26.83 -33.86 -18.27
C ALA A 367 -28.16 -33.70 -19.04
N THR A 368 -28.30 -32.67 -19.87
CA THR A 368 -29.54 -32.35 -20.60
C THR A 368 -29.56 -32.85 -22.05
N ASP A 369 -28.39 -33.02 -22.69
CA ASP A 369 -28.26 -33.17 -24.14
C ASP A 369 -27.86 -34.59 -24.58
N ARG A 370 -28.45 -35.62 -23.98
CA ARG A 370 -28.22 -37.03 -24.40
C ARG A 370 -28.88 -37.39 -25.74
N ASN A 371 -29.82 -36.59 -26.22
CA ASN A 371 -30.63 -36.86 -27.43
C ASN A 371 -30.49 -35.82 -28.54
N ASN A 372 -29.56 -34.86 -28.44
CA ASN A 372 -29.27 -33.89 -29.50
C ASN A 372 -30.54 -33.11 -29.92
N THR A 373 -31.26 -32.57 -28.95
CA THR A 373 -32.54 -31.86 -29.14
C THR A 373 -32.45 -30.34 -28.95
N PHE A 374 -31.23 -29.78 -28.98
CA PHE A 374 -31.03 -28.34 -29.10
C PHE A 374 -31.03 -27.86 -30.55
#